data_AF-A0A8G1X068-F1
#
_entry.id   AF-A0A8G1X068-F1
#
_cell.length_a   1.000
_cell.length_b   1.000
_cell.length_c   1.000
_cell.angle_alpha   90.00
_cell.angle_beta   90.00
_cell.angle_gamma   90.00
#
_symmetry.space_group_name_H-M   'P 1'
#
loop_
_entity.id
_entity.type
_entity.pdbx_description
1 polymer ?
#
loop_
_entity_poly.entity_id
_entity_poly.type
_entity_poly.pdbx_seq_one_letter_code
_entity_poly.pdbx_strand_id
1 'polypeptide(L)'
;MTNDRQRILWRNGIVIAAFCIAVGLVIVAFLFGRMIPFAQQWPLYEALRNTAAIIFAVVGAWLAIIYPERLKLSFGKPTESKGSSANMGLLLTPAVSSTFILMMVLMVGVLAPILKQVPYLTENVGAVRGASFAFLMILTIWQVVIVFIAIMPVEFLLNQVSKEIAQEEISKSYGSQHQKL
;
A
#
# COMPACT_ATOMS: atom_id res chain seq x y z
N MET A 1 25.66 22.67 1.76
CA MET A 1 24.51 23.21 0.99
C MET A 1 24.37 22.65 -0.43
N THR A 2 25.42 22.16 -1.09
CA THR A 2 25.33 21.56 -2.45
C THR A 2 24.77 20.14 -2.48
N ASN A 3 25.02 19.34 -1.44
CA ASN A 3 24.62 17.92 -1.36
C ASN A 3 23.09 17.73 -1.26
N ASP A 4 22.37 18.63 -0.58
CA ASP A 4 20.92 18.52 -0.40
C ASP A 4 20.13 18.85 -1.68
N ARG A 5 20.56 19.86 -2.45
CA ARG A 5 19.97 20.15 -3.77
C ARG A 5 20.17 18.98 -4.73
N GLN A 6 21.34 18.35 -4.71
CA GLN A 6 21.64 17.22 -5.57
C GLN A 6 20.76 16.01 -5.22
N ARG A 7 20.57 15.69 -3.93
CA ARG A 7 19.62 14.63 -3.52
C ARG A 7 18.17 14.92 -3.91
N ILE A 8 17.72 16.17 -3.77
CA ILE A 8 16.35 16.56 -4.14
C ILE A 8 16.14 16.42 -5.65
N LEU A 9 17.10 16.86 -6.46
CA LEU A 9 17.03 16.75 -7.92
C LEU A 9 17.01 15.29 -8.39
N TRP A 10 17.87 14.43 -7.82
CA TRP A 10 17.88 12.99 -8.12
C TRP A 10 16.57 12.31 -7.72
N ARG A 11 16.05 12.61 -6.51
CA ARG A 11 14.78 12.07 -6.05
C ARG A 11 13.63 12.49 -6.96
N ASN A 12 13.55 13.77 -7.33
CA ASN A 12 12.50 14.28 -8.19
C ASN A 12 12.59 13.67 -9.60
N GLY A 13 13.80 13.49 -10.14
CA GLY A 13 14.02 12.81 -11.42
C GLY A 13 13.49 11.38 -11.43
N ILE A 14 13.77 10.61 -10.37
CA ILE A 14 13.26 9.22 -10.24
C ILE A 14 11.73 9.20 -10.16
N VAL A 15 11.12 10.10 -9.38
CA VAL A 15 9.66 10.17 -9.24
C VAL A 15 9.00 10.54 -10.57
N ILE A 16 9.56 11.51 -11.30
CA ILE A 16 9.06 11.91 -12.62
C ILE A 16 9.18 10.75 -13.60
N ALA A 17 10.32 10.06 -13.64
CA ALA A 17 10.52 8.91 -14.53
C ALA A 17 9.51 7.78 -14.21
N ALA A 18 9.33 7.44 -12.94
CA ALA A 18 8.36 6.45 -12.50
C ALA A 18 6.93 6.84 -12.88
N PHE A 19 6.57 8.12 -12.74
CA PHE A 19 5.27 8.64 -13.14
C PHE A 19 5.06 8.53 -14.67
N CYS A 20 6.05 8.90 -15.48
CA CYS A 20 5.98 8.76 -16.94
C CYS A 20 5.81 7.29 -17.36
N ILE A 21 6.54 6.37 -16.72
CA ILE A 21 6.41 4.94 -16.95
C ILE A 21 4.99 4.45 -16.59
N ALA A 22 4.47 4.85 -15.43
CA ALA A 22 3.14 4.48 -14.99
C ALA A 22 2.07 4.97 -15.99
N VAL A 23 2.15 6.21 -16.44
CA VAL A 23 1.24 6.76 -17.46
C VAL A 23 1.36 5.97 -18.78
N GLY A 24 2.58 5.66 -19.21
CA GLY A 24 2.82 4.83 -20.40
C GLY A 24 2.16 3.45 -20.29
N LEU A 25 2.32 2.78 -19.15
CA LEU A 25 1.70 1.48 -18.88
C LEU A 25 0.17 1.55 -18.90
N VAL A 26 -0.43 2.62 -18.36
CA VAL A 26 -1.89 2.82 -18.39
C VAL A 26 -2.40 3.04 -19.81
N ILE A 27 -1.67 3.82 -20.63
CA ILE A 27 -2.03 4.02 -22.04
C ILE A 27 -1.93 2.70 -22.81
N VAL A 28 -0.84 1.94 -22.63
CA VAL A 28 -0.67 0.62 -23.24
C VAL A 28 -1.78 -0.33 -22.79
N ALA A 29 -2.09 -0.37 -21.49
CA ALA A 29 -3.19 -1.15 -20.94
C ALA A 29 -4.53 -0.76 -21.57
N PHE A 30 -4.78 0.54 -21.77
CA PHE A 30 -6.00 0.97 -22.45
C PHE A 30 -6.06 0.50 -23.90
N LEU A 31 -4.98 0.66 -24.67
CA LEU A 31 -4.94 0.31 -26.10
C LEU A 31 -5.08 -1.20 -26.32
N PHE A 32 -4.28 -2.00 -25.61
CA PHE A 32 -4.32 -3.46 -25.73
C PHE A 32 -5.51 -4.08 -24.99
N GLY A 33 -5.98 -3.46 -23.90
CA GLY A 33 -7.12 -3.91 -23.13
C GLY A 33 -8.44 -3.90 -23.91
N ARG A 34 -8.53 -3.13 -25.00
CA ARG A 34 -9.68 -3.19 -25.93
C ARG A 34 -9.86 -4.59 -26.53
N MET A 35 -8.76 -5.30 -26.75
CA MET A 35 -8.74 -6.64 -27.33
C MET A 35 -8.98 -7.75 -26.30
N ILE A 36 -8.81 -7.45 -25.00
CA ILE A 36 -8.91 -8.43 -23.92
C ILE A 36 -10.37 -8.56 -23.49
N PRO A 37 -11.00 -9.74 -23.62
CA PRO A 37 -12.36 -9.97 -23.13
C PRO A 37 -12.44 -9.78 -21.61
N PHE A 38 -13.54 -9.18 -21.13
CA PHE A 38 -13.75 -8.95 -19.69
C PHE A 38 -13.66 -10.23 -18.85
N ALA A 39 -14.04 -11.39 -19.40
CA ALA A 39 -13.90 -12.68 -18.72
C ALA A 39 -12.44 -13.01 -18.33
N GLN A 40 -11.47 -12.56 -19.13
CA GLN A 40 -10.04 -12.73 -18.83
C GLN A 40 -9.53 -11.64 -17.87
N GLN A 41 -10.20 -10.49 -17.81
CA GLN A 41 -9.88 -9.42 -16.85
C GLN A 41 -10.39 -9.75 -15.44
N TRP A 42 -11.46 -10.55 -15.33
CA TRP A 42 -12.11 -10.85 -14.06
C TRP A 42 -11.21 -11.52 -13.01
N PRO A 43 -10.42 -12.57 -13.34
CA PRO A 43 -9.49 -13.18 -12.39
C PRO A 43 -8.46 -12.19 -11.82
N LEU A 44 -8.07 -11.18 -12.60
CA LEU A 44 -7.13 -10.16 -12.14
C LEU A 44 -7.78 -9.21 -11.12
N TYR A 45 -9.05 -8.84 -11.30
CA TYR A 45 -9.80 -8.11 -10.28
C TYR A 45 -9.96 -8.94 -8.99
N GLU A 46 -10.25 -10.24 -9.11
CA GLU A 46 -10.34 -11.13 -7.94
C GLU A 46 -8.99 -11.25 -7.22
N ALA A 47 -7.91 -11.42 -7.96
CA ALA A 47 -6.55 -11.45 -7.40
C ALA A 47 -6.26 -10.14 -6.65
N LEU A 48 -6.57 -8.99 -7.26
CA LEU A 48 -6.37 -7.67 -6.66
C LEU A 48 -7.20 -7.49 -5.37
N ARG A 49 -8.44 -7.97 -5.36
CA ARG A 49 -9.30 -8.00 -4.16
C ARG A 49 -8.66 -8.81 -3.03
N ASN A 50 -8.18 -10.00 -3.33
CA ASN A 50 -7.54 -10.88 -2.35
C ASN A 50 -6.26 -10.26 -1.79
N THR A 51 -5.41 -9.70 -2.67
CA THR A 51 -4.19 -9.00 -2.22
C THR A 51 -4.53 -7.79 -1.34
N ALA A 52 -5.54 -7.00 -1.68
CA ALA A 52 -5.99 -5.89 -0.85
C ALA A 52 -6.48 -6.34 0.53
N ALA A 53 -7.25 -7.42 0.60
CA ALA A 53 -7.72 -8.00 1.86
C ALA A 53 -6.56 -8.51 2.74
N ILE A 54 -5.56 -9.18 2.15
CA ILE A 54 -4.36 -9.64 2.87
C ILE A 54 -3.61 -8.45 3.46
N ILE A 55 -3.36 -7.40 2.67
CA ILE A 55 -2.64 -6.21 3.13
C ILE A 55 -3.41 -5.49 4.22
N PHE A 56 -4.73 -5.35 4.08
CA PHE A 56 -5.59 -4.80 5.13
C PHE A 56 -5.46 -5.57 6.45
N ALA A 57 -5.47 -6.91 6.40
CA ALA A 57 -5.31 -7.75 7.58
C ALA A 57 -3.92 -7.61 8.21
N VAL A 58 -2.85 -7.69 7.41
CA VAL A 58 -1.46 -7.60 7.89
C VAL A 58 -1.17 -6.22 8.51
N VAL A 59 -1.52 -5.13 7.82
CA VAL A 59 -1.33 -3.77 8.36
C VAL A 59 -2.18 -3.56 9.62
N GLY A 60 -3.42 -4.06 9.65
CA GLY A 60 -4.27 -4.02 10.84
C GLY A 60 -3.63 -4.73 12.06
N ALA A 61 -3.05 -5.90 11.85
CA ALA A 61 -2.32 -6.63 12.89
C ALA A 61 -1.08 -5.88 13.37
N TRP A 62 -0.28 -5.31 12.45
CA TRP A 62 0.90 -4.51 12.81
C TRP A 62 0.54 -3.27 13.62
N LEU A 63 -0.55 -2.57 13.28
CA LEU A 63 -1.03 -1.42 14.05
C LEU A 63 -1.37 -1.82 15.50
N ALA A 64 -1.98 -2.98 15.70
CA ALA A 64 -2.30 -3.50 17.02
C ALA A 64 -1.05 -3.84 17.86
N ILE A 65 0.01 -4.35 17.20
CA ILE A 65 1.27 -4.71 17.86
C ILE A 65 2.12 -3.48 18.18
N ILE A 66 2.31 -2.56 17.22
CA ILE A 66 3.26 -1.45 17.34
C ILE A 66 2.67 -0.27 18.14
N TYR A 67 1.36 -0.02 18.04
CA TYR A 67 0.70 1.12 18.69
C TYR A 67 -0.51 0.73 19.56
N PRO A 68 -0.35 -0.19 20.52
CA PRO A 68 -1.46 -0.65 21.36
C PRO A 68 -2.08 0.49 22.18
N GLU A 69 -1.25 1.43 22.67
CA GLU A 69 -1.64 2.59 23.50
C GLU A 69 -2.55 3.58 22.75
N ARG A 70 -2.30 3.83 21.47
CA ARG A 70 -3.04 4.83 20.67
C ARG A 70 -4.35 4.26 20.11
N LEU A 71 -4.39 2.96 19.82
CA LEU A 71 -5.63 2.25 19.51
C LEU A 71 -6.59 2.28 20.70
N LYS A 72 -6.11 2.03 21.93
CA LYS A 72 -6.92 2.11 23.15
C LYS A 72 -7.53 3.50 23.39
N LEU A 73 -6.78 4.57 23.10
CA LEU A 73 -7.29 5.95 23.23
C LEU A 73 -8.35 6.31 22.18
N SER A 74 -8.31 5.69 20.99
CA SER A 74 -9.33 5.93 19.96
C SER A 74 -10.66 5.21 20.24
N PHE A 75 -10.65 4.18 21.09
CA PHE A 75 -11.84 3.46 21.58
C PHE A 75 -12.23 3.85 23.03
N GLY A 76 -11.39 4.62 23.74
CA GLY A 76 -11.62 5.12 25.09
C GLY A 76 -12.20 6.54 25.08
N LYS A 77 -13.07 6.84 26.05
CA LYS A 77 -13.76 8.13 26.25
C LYS A 77 -12.90 9.36 25.90
N PRO A 78 -13.45 10.38 25.21
CA PRO A 78 -12.70 11.57 24.82
C PRO A 78 -12.30 12.33 26.08
N THR A 79 -11.01 12.25 26.43
CA THR A 79 -10.42 13.14 27.43
C THR A 79 -9.60 14.16 26.67
N GLU A 80 -9.98 15.44 26.85
CA GLU A 80 -9.31 16.58 26.27
C GLU A 80 -7.83 16.57 26.67
N SER A 81 -6.93 16.18 25.77
CA SER A 81 -5.52 16.54 25.89
C SER A 81 -5.03 17.19 24.61
N LYS A 82 -4.85 18.50 24.71
CA LYS A 82 -4.12 19.33 23.75
C LYS A 82 -2.66 18.87 23.73
N GLY A 83 -2.20 18.26 22.64
CA GLY A 83 -0.77 18.08 22.39
C GLY A 83 -0.43 16.85 21.56
N SER A 84 -0.06 17.08 20.30
CA SER A 84 0.56 16.12 19.37
C SER A 84 -0.39 15.12 18.68
N SER A 85 -1.36 15.65 17.94
CA SER A 85 -2.17 14.92 16.94
C SER A 85 -1.45 14.68 15.60
N ALA A 86 -0.15 14.95 15.51
CA ALA A 86 0.51 15.23 14.23
C ALA A 86 0.98 14.01 13.41
N ASN A 87 0.89 12.76 13.88
CA ASN A 87 1.42 11.61 13.10
C ASN A 87 0.56 10.33 13.09
N MET A 88 -0.68 10.36 13.65
CA MET A 88 -1.59 9.19 13.60
C MET A 88 -2.02 8.87 12.15
N GLY A 89 -2.15 9.89 11.30
CA GLY A 89 -2.57 9.73 9.91
C GLY A 89 -1.57 8.96 9.05
N LEU A 90 -0.26 9.09 9.30
CA LEU A 90 0.76 8.50 8.43
C LEU A 90 0.81 6.96 8.51
N LEU A 91 0.50 6.38 9.68
CA LEU A 91 0.56 4.94 9.92
C LEU A 91 -0.70 4.20 9.49
N LEU A 92 -1.86 4.86 9.54
CA LEU A 92 -3.12 4.32 9.03
C LEU A 92 -3.24 4.46 7.51
N THR A 93 -2.39 5.27 6.87
CA THR A 93 -2.43 5.56 5.44
C THR A 93 -2.43 4.28 4.58
N PRO A 94 -1.60 3.24 4.83
CA PRO A 94 -1.61 2.02 4.03
C PRO A 94 -2.88 1.18 4.22
N ALA A 95 -3.40 1.12 5.45
CA ALA A 95 -4.63 0.37 5.76
C ALA A 95 -5.85 1.02 5.09
N VAL A 96 -6.00 2.34 5.19
CA VAL A 96 -7.12 3.07 4.57
C VAL A 96 -7.02 2.99 3.04
N SER A 97 -5.82 3.11 2.48
CA SER A 97 -5.61 3.03 1.02
C SER A 97 -5.94 1.64 0.47
N SER A 98 -5.60 0.56 1.18
CA SER A 98 -5.95 -0.80 0.74
C SER A 98 -7.45 -1.08 0.87
N THR A 99 -8.12 -0.57 1.92
CA THR A 99 -9.58 -0.65 2.03
C THR A 99 -10.27 0.11 0.89
N PHE A 100 -9.73 1.26 0.48
CA PHE A 100 -10.28 2.03 -0.64
C PHE A 100 -10.17 1.27 -1.97
N ILE A 101 -9.02 0.64 -2.25
CA ILE A 101 -8.86 -0.23 -3.43
C ILE A 101 -9.84 -1.41 -3.36
N LEU A 102 -9.97 -2.06 -2.19
CA LEU A 102 -10.92 -3.14 -1.97
C LEU A 102 -12.35 -2.70 -2.30
N MET A 103 -12.77 -1.53 -1.82
CA MET A 103 -14.08 -0.94 -2.10
C MET A 103 -14.28 -0.71 -3.61
N MET A 104 -13.28 -0.16 -4.29
CA MET A 104 -13.33 0.08 -5.74
C MET A 104 -13.46 -1.23 -6.54
N VAL A 105 -12.70 -2.26 -6.19
CA VAL A 105 -12.76 -3.57 -6.86
C VAL A 105 -14.09 -4.29 -6.58
N LEU A 106 -14.66 -4.12 -5.38
CA LEU A 106 -15.99 -4.63 -5.05
C LEU A 106 -17.08 -3.91 -5.86
N MET A 107 -17.00 -2.58 -5.97
CA MET A 107 -17.89 -1.78 -6.81
C MET A 107 -17.85 -2.25 -8.26
N VAL A 108 -16.66 -2.44 -8.84
CA VAL A 108 -16.54 -3.01 -10.20
C VAL A 108 -17.20 -4.38 -10.29
N GLY A 109 -17.04 -5.22 -9.27
CA GLY A 109 -17.66 -6.54 -9.21
C GLY A 109 -19.20 -6.51 -9.30
N VAL A 110 -19.83 -5.52 -8.66
CA VAL A 110 -21.29 -5.33 -8.65
C VAL A 110 -21.77 -4.58 -9.89
N LEU A 111 -21.03 -3.57 -10.34
CA LEU A 111 -21.41 -2.74 -11.48
C LEU A 111 -21.22 -3.46 -12.82
N ALA A 112 -20.21 -4.32 -12.96
CA ALA A 112 -19.92 -5.03 -14.21
C ALA A 112 -21.12 -5.82 -14.79
N PRO A 113 -21.87 -6.64 -14.03
CA PRO A 113 -23.04 -7.33 -14.56
C PRO A 113 -24.20 -6.37 -14.90
N ILE A 114 -24.34 -5.25 -14.20
CA ILE A 114 -25.37 -4.23 -14.47
C ILE A 114 -25.06 -3.51 -15.79
N LEU A 115 -23.80 -3.12 -15.99
CA LEU A 115 -23.34 -2.44 -17.20
C LEU A 115 -23.46 -3.32 -18.45
N LYS A 116 -23.37 -4.65 -18.31
CA LYS A 116 -23.59 -5.60 -19.42
C LYS A 116 -25.04 -5.63 -19.91
N GLN A 117 -26.02 -5.18 -19.12
CA GLN A 117 -27.44 -5.16 -19.51
C GLN A 117 -27.82 -3.89 -20.27
N VAL A 118 -26.93 -2.90 -20.35
CA VAL A 118 -27.21 -1.61 -21.00
C VAL A 118 -26.85 -1.69 -22.50
N PRO A 119 -27.82 -1.60 -23.42
CA PRO A 119 -27.57 -1.74 -24.86
C PRO A 119 -26.67 -0.64 -25.43
N TYR A 120 -26.65 0.57 -24.85
CA TYR A 120 -25.75 1.66 -25.28
C TYR A 120 -24.26 1.35 -25.07
N LEU A 121 -23.93 0.51 -24.07
CA LEU A 121 -22.55 0.06 -23.83
C LEU A 121 -22.13 -1.08 -24.78
N THR A 122 -23.09 -1.76 -25.41
CA THR A 122 -22.81 -2.83 -26.38
C THR A 122 -22.34 -2.34 -27.75
N GLU A 123 -22.50 -1.04 -28.03
CA GLU A 123 -22.04 -0.43 -29.28
C GLU A 123 -20.54 -0.05 -29.23
N ASN A 124 -20.00 0.21 -28.03
CA ASN A 124 -18.60 0.59 -27.79
C ASN A 124 -17.87 -0.37 -26.84
N VAL A 125 -18.15 -1.67 -26.94
CA VAL A 125 -17.60 -2.71 -26.05
C VAL A 125 -16.07 -2.67 -25.98
N GLY A 126 -15.39 -2.38 -27.09
CA GLY A 126 -13.94 -2.25 -27.13
C GLY A 126 -13.42 -1.14 -26.21
N ALA A 127 -14.04 0.05 -26.25
CA ALA A 127 -13.63 1.17 -25.40
C ALA A 127 -13.88 0.88 -23.91
N VAL A 128 -15.02 0.25 -23.58
CA VAL A 128 -15.35 -0.13 -22.19
C VAL A 128 -14.38 -1.19 -21.65
N ARG A 129 -14.00 -2.18 -22.48
CA ARG A 129 -12.98 -3.19 -22.10
C ARG A 129 -11.61 -2.57 -21.89
N GLY A 130 -11.20 -1.66 -22.77
CA GLY A 130 -9.96 -0.90 -22.62
C GLY A 130 -9.97 -0.05 -21.34
N ALA A 131 -11.06 0.66 -21.07
CA ALA A 131 -11.21 1.48 -19.87
C ALA A 131 -11.15 0.65 -18.58
N SER A 132 -11.84 -0.50 -18.55
CA SER A 132 -11.76 -1.46 -17.45
C SER A 132 -10.33 -1.95 -17.22
N PHE A 133 -9.62 -2.33 -18.28
CA PHE A 133 -8.25 -2.84 -18.13
C PHE A 133 -7.26 -1.75 -17.71
N ALA A 134 -7.43 -0.51 -18.20
CA ALA A 134 -6.65 0.63 -17.76
C ALA A 134 -6.90 0.97 -16.28
N PHE A 135 -8.16 0.93 -15.83
CA PHE A 135 -8.53 1.11 -14.44
C PHE A 135 -7.90 0.04 -13.54
N LEU A 136 -7.98 -1.23 -13.96
CA LEU A 136 -7.30 -2.35 -13.30
C LEU A 136 -5.80 -2.08 -13.18
N MET A 137 -5.14 -1.63 -14.25
CA MET A 137 -3.71 -1.34 -14.23
C MET A 137 -3.36 -0.21 -13.23
N ILE A 138 -4.15 0.86 -13.18
CA ILE A 138 -3.98 1.94 -12.19
C ILE A 138 -4.04 1.36 -10.77
N LEU A 139 -5.06 0.55 -10.49
CA LEU A 139 -5.23 -0.05 -9.17
C LEU A 139 -4.09 -1.03 -8.84
N THR A 140 -3.60 -1.81 -9.81
CA THR A 140 -2.47 -2.71 -9.60
C THR A 140 -1.19 -1.96 -9.28
N ILE A 141 -0.86 -0.88 -10.01
CA ILE A 141 0.31 -0.05 -9.71
C ILE A 141 0.17 0.53 -8.30
N TRP A 142 -1.00 1.05 -7.95
CA TRP A 142 -1.25 1.60 -6.62
C TRP A 142 -1.11 0.53 -5.53
N GLN A 143 -1.67 -0.67 -5.74
CA GLN A 143 -1.56 -1.79 -4.81
C GLN A 143 -0.10 -2.20 -4.59
N VAL A 144 0.73 -2.25 -5.64
CA VAL A 144 2.16 -2.54 -5.53
C VAL A 144 2.86 -1.52 -4.63
N VAL A 145 2.59 -0.22 -4.82
CA VAL A 145 3.15 0.84 -3.96
C VAL A 145 2.73 0.65 -2.50
N ILE A 146 1.47 0.32 -2.24
CA ILE A 146 0.97 0.07 -0.89
C ILE A 146 1.66 -1.14 -0.26
N VAL A 147 1.87 -2.22 -1.01
CA VAL A 147 2.58 -3.42 -0.54
C VAL A 147 4.00 -3.06 -0.08
N PHE A 148 4.74 -2.28 -0.87
CA PHE A 148 6.07 -1.81 -0.46
C PHE A 148 6.03 -0.99 0.83
N ILE A 149 5.06 -0.08 0.97
CA ILE A 149 4.90 0.73 2.18
C ILE A 149 4.52 -0.17 3.39
N ALA A 150 3.68 -1.18 3.18
CA ALA A 150 3.22 -2.09 4.22
C ALA A 150 4.32 -3.02 4.77
N ILE A 151 5.39 -3.27 3.99
CA ILE A 151 6.54 -4.08 4.43
C ILE A 151 7.51 -3.27 5.31
N MET A 152 7.64 -1.96 5.08
CA MET A 152 8.58 -1.08 5.79
C MET A 152 8.55 -1.20 7.34
N PRO A 153 7.39 -1.29 8.02
CA PRO A 153 7.34 -1.46 9.47
C PRO A 153 8.01 -2.75 9.96
N VAL A 154 7.95 -3.82 9.16
CA VAL A 154 8.56 -5.13 9.49
C VAL A 154 10.08 -5.00 9.56
N GLU A 155 10.68 -4.32 8.59
CA GLU A 155 12.13 -4.11 8.55
C GLU A 155 12.61 -3.26 9.73
N PHE A 156 11.84 -2.25 10.11
CA PHE A 156 12.16 -1.42 11.26
C PHE A 156 12.18 -2.24 12.56
N LEU A 157 11.19 -3.10 12.77
CA LEU A 157 11.13 -3.97 13.94
C LEU A 157 12.28 -4.98 13.98
N LEU A 158 12.59 -5.63 12.86
CA LEU A 158 13.72 -6.56 12.78
C LEU A 158 15.04 -5.85 13.12
N ASN A 159 15.26 -4.65 12.57
CA ASN A 159 16.45 -3.86 12.85
C ASN A 159 16.56 -3.41 14.32
N GLN A 160 15.44 -3.17 15.00
CA GLN A 160 15.47 -2.86 16.44
C GLN A 160 15.85 -4.08 17.26
N VAL A 161 15.20 -5.23 17.00
CA VAL A 161 15.48 -6.48 17.71
C VAL A 161 16.94 -6.91 17.51
N SER A 162 17.47 -6.81 16.28
CA SER A 162 18.88 -7.15 16.02
C SER A 162 19.86 -6.24 16.77
N LYS A 163 19.54 -4.95 16.94
CA LYS A 163 20.37 -4.03 17.73
C LYS A 163 20.33 -4.34 19.22
N GLU A 164 19.17 -4.70 19.74
CA GLU A 164 18.98 -5.04 21.14
C GLU A 164 19.74 -6.33 21.50
N ILE A 165 19.64 -7.37 20.66
CA ILE A 165 20.41 -8.61 20.82
C ILE A 165 21.92 -8.35 20.79
N ALA A 166 22.39 -7.52 19.85
CA ALA A 166 23.82 -7.17 19.77
C ALA A 166 24.30 -6.40 21.02
N GLN A 167 23.47 -5.55 21.61
CA GLN A 167 23.80 -4.84 22.85
C GLN A 167 23.81 -5.78 24.08
N GLU A 168 22.88 -6.74 24.15
CA GLU A 168 22.89 -7.76 25.21
C GLU A 168 24.13 -8.65 25.16
N GLU A 169 24.59 -9.02 23.97
CA GLU A 169 25.79 -9.84 23.80
C GLU A 169 27.06 -9.09 24.26
N ILE A 170 27.16 -7.80 23.93
CA ILE A 170 28.23 -6.92 24.41
C ILE A 170 28.18 -6.81 25.93
N SER A 171 27.02 -6.55 26.54
CA SER A 171 26.92 -6.37 27.99
C SER A 171 27.26 -7.65 28.77
N LYS A 172 26.85 -8.83 28.28
CA LYS A 172 27.24 -10.13 28.86
C LYS A 172 28.73 -10.39 28.73
N SER A 173 29.35 -10.05 27.60
CA SER A 173 30.78 -10.23 27.38
C SER A 173 31.61 -9.37 28.34
N TYR A 174 31.24 -8.10 28.53
CA TYR A 174 31.88 -7.20 29.50
C TYR A 174 31.66 -7.64 30.96
N GLY A 175 30.46 -8.12 31.32
CA GLY A 175 30.18 -8.64 32.66
C GLY A 175 31.00 -9.88 33.02
N SER A 176 31.27 -10.75 32.06
CA SER A 176 32.06 -11.98 32.28
C SER A 176 33.56 -11.73 32.52
N GLN A 177 34.11 -10.63 32.00
CA GLN A 177 35.52 -10.27 32.20
C GLN A 177 35.79 -9.65 33.57
N HIS A 178 34.83 -8.93 34.15
CA HIS A 178 34.99 -8.35 35.49
C HIS A 178 34.89 -9.38 36.63
N GLN A 179 34.33 -10.56 36.37
CA GLN A 179 34.23 -11.64 37.37
C GLN A 179 35.52 -12.49 37.47
N LYS A 180 36.50 -12.27 36.60
CA LYS A 180 37.78 -13.00 36.56
C LYS A 180 38.98 -12.22 37.11
N LEU A 181 38.77 -11.00 37.62
CA LEU A 181 39.77 -10.19 38.32
C LEU A 181 39.41 -10.12 39.81
#